data_AF-A0A970XJR6-F1
#
_entry.id   AF-A0A970XJR6-F1
#
_cell.length_a   1.000
_cell.length_b   1.000
_cell.length_c   1.000
_cell.angle_alpha   90.00
_cell.angle_beta   90.00
_cell.angle_gamma   90.00
#
_symmetry.space_group_name_H-M   'P 1'
#
loop_
_entity.id
_entity.type
_entity.pdbx_description
1 polymer ?
#
loop_
_entity_poly.entity_id
_entity_poly.type
_entity_poly.pdbx_seq_one_letter_code
_entity_poly.pdbx_strand_id
1 'polypeptide(L)'
;MEVRENIMVPLGYGKFARSDKIVYLEPIEDDRGPGRRTLVYIEDIKTPLVASRTDNSILANMVAVPREEMEAAAALNLLKDIRDDILQIGPMLRKSIKKEADFDIDKIEKKIDEILKHEIESEPAV
;
A
#
# COMPACT_ATOMS: atom_id res chain seq x y z
N MET A 1 2.64 10.71 4.28
CA MET A 1 2.07 10.53 2.93
C MET A 1 2.66 11.58 2.02
N GLU A 2 3.36 11.16 0.97
CA GLU A 2 3.97 12.07 0.00
C GLU A 2 3.14 12.10 -1.28
N VAL A 3 2.69 13.30 -1.67
CA VAL A 3 1.93 13.47 -2.92
C VAL A 3 2.91 13.45 -4.09
N ARG A 4 2.71 12.55 -5.05
CA ARG A 4 3.52 12.55 -6.27
C ARG A 4 3.24 13.82 -7.06
N GLU A 5 4.26 14.50 -7.55
CA GLU A 5 4.05 15.64 -8.44
C GLU A 5 3.80 15.21 -9.90
N ASN A 6 3.10 16.05 -10.66
CA ASN A 6 2.90 15.90 -12.12
C ASN A 6 2.17 14.62 -12.57
N ILE A 7 1.43 13.91 -11.70
CA ILE A 7 0.61 12.76 -12.12
C ILE A 7 -0.84 13.16 -12.34
N MET A 8 -1.49 12.55 -13.33
CA MET A 8 -2.92 12.75 -13.58
C MET A 8 -3.75 11.82 -12.71
N VAL A 9 -4.58 12.38 -11.85
CA VAL A 9 -5.47 11.68 -10.93
C VAL A 9 -6.89 11.65 -11.53
N PRO A 10 -7.49 10.47 -11.74
CA PRO A 10 -8.85 10.38 -12.25
C PRO A 10 -9.87 10.79 -11.18
N LEU A 11 -10.74 11.73 -11.55
CA LEU A 11 -11.88 12.21 -10.73
C LEU A 11 -13.21 11.54 -11.12
N GLY A 12 -13.20 10.75 -12.20
CA GLY A 12 -14.35 10.02 -12.74
C GLY A 12 -15.03 10.71 -13.92
N TYR A 13 -15.79 9.96 -14.71
CA TYR A 13 -16.43 10.42 -15.97
C TYR A 13 -15.47 11.14 -16.93
N GLY A 14 -14.24 10.63 -17.07
CA GLY A 14 -13.23 11.22 -17.97
C GLY A 14 -12.60 12.53 -17.46
N LYS A 15 -12.92 12.97 -16.24
CA LYS A 15 -12.26 14.12 -15.60
C LYS A 15 -10.97 13.69 -14.91
N PHE A 16 -9.94 14.51 -15.06
CA PHE A 16 -8.65 14.31 -14.42
C PHE A 16 -8.14 15.64 -13.85
N ALA A 17 -7.34 15.57 -12.80
CA ALA A 17 -6.62 16.70 -12.24
C ALA A 17 -5.18 16.29 -11.93
N ARG A 18 -4.26 17.26 -11.91
CA ARG A 18 -2.90 17.01 -11.45
C ARG A 18 -2.89 16.85 -9.94
N SER A 19 -2.21 15.82 -9.45
CA SER A 19 -2.05 15.53 -8.03
C SER A 19 -1.49 16.71 -7.24
N ASP A 20 -0.44 17.36 -7.74
CA ASP A 20 0.23 18.50 -7.10
C ASP A 20 -0.58 19.80 -7.11
N LYS A 21 -1.72 19.80 -7.82
CA LYS A 21 -2.63 20.94 -7.87
C LYS A 21 -3.90 20.73 -7.06
N ILE A 22 -4.16 19.52 -6.56
CA ILE A 22 -5.30 19.28 -5.66
C ILE A 22 -4.87 19.72 -4.26
N VAL A 23 -5.54 20.75 -3.73
CA VAL A 23 -5.18 21.36 -2.43
C VAL A 23 -6.10 20.93 -1.30
N TYR A 24 -7.33 20.49 -1.61
CA TYR A 24 -8.31 20.06 -0.61
C TYR A 24 -9.35 19.11 -1.23
N LEU A 25 -9.80 18.12 -0.45
CA LEU A 25 -10.84 17.16 -0.80
C LEU A 25 -11.93 17.22 0.26
N GLU A 26 -13.18 17.43 -0.16
CA GLU A 26 -14.33 17.49 0.74
C GLU A 26 -15.38 16.46 0.31
N PRO A 27 -15.68 15.44 1.13
CA PRO A 27 -16.78 14.52 0.87
C PRO A 27 -18.11 15.27 0.78
N ILE A 28 -18.94 14.90 -0.21
CA ILE A 28 -20.30 15.42 -0.32
C ILE A 28 -21.22 14.53 0.51
N GLU A 29 -21.75 15.06 1.61
CA GLU A 29 -22.68 14.38 2.51
C GLU A 29 -24.14 14.56 2.07
N ASP A 30 -24.56 15.81 1.86
CA ASP A 30 -25.91 16.19 1.46
C ASP A 30 -26.07 16.35 -0.06
N ASP A 31 -27.29 16.18 -0.59
CA ASP A 31 -27.63 16.35 -2.02
C ASP A 31 -26.72 15.59 -3.00
N ARG A 32 -26.29 14.40 -2.56
CA ARG A 32 -25.25 13.60 -3.20
C ARG A 32 -25.53 13.26 -4.66
N GLY A 33 -26.80 13.18 -5.06
CA GLY A 33 -27.23 12.92 -6.43
C GLY A 33 -26.51 11.74 -7.11
N PRO A 34 -26.71 11.51 -8.41
CA PRO A 34 -25.91 10.54 -9.15
C PRO A 34 -24.49 11.05 -9.37
N GLY A 35 -23.49 10.31 -8.90
CA GLY A 35 -22.09 10.55 -9.25
C GLY A 35 -21.43 11.79 -8.63
N ARG A 36 -21.98 12.38 -7.56
CA ARG A 36 -21.30 13.43 -6.79
C ARG A 36 -20.82 12.81 -5.48
N ARG A 37 -19.52 12.63 -5.33
CA ARG A 37 -18.94 11.98 -4.14
C ARG A 37 -18.04 12.93 -3.35
N THR A 38 -17.28 13.77 -4.05
CA THR A 38 -16.27 14.63 -3.44
C THR A 38 -16.14 15.94 -4.23
N LEU A 39 -16.01 17.05 -3.53
CA LEU A 39 -15.57 18.33 -4.06
C LEU A 39 -14.03 18.35 -4.06
N VAL A 40 -13.45 18.67 -5.21
CA VAL A 40 -12.00 18.67 -5.44
C VAL A 40 -11.57 20.11 -5.68
N TYR A 41 -10.82 20.65 -4.75
CA TYR A 41 -10.31 22.01 -4.82
C TYR A 41 -8.95 21.97 -5.50
N ILE A 42 -8.83 22.73 -6.58
CA ILE A 42 -7.63 22.79 -7.40
C ILE A 42 -7.05 24.20 -7.29
N GLU A 43 -5.73 24.27 -7.13
CA GLU A 43 -4.98 25.53 -7.17
C GLU A 43 -5.38 26.36 -8.41
N ASP A 44 -5.55 27.66 -8.22
CA ASP A 44 -5.96 28.63 -9.24
C ASP A 44 -7.35 28.41 -9.89
N ILE A 45 -8.16 27.45 -9.41
CA ILE A 45 -9.54 27.25 -9.85
C ILE A 45 -10.53 27.74 -8.79
N LYS A 46 -11.35 28.73 -9.14
CA LYS A 46 -12.28 29.40 -8.22
C LYS A 46 -13.40 28.50 -7.67
N THR A 47 -13.81 27.49 -8.43
CA THR A 47 -14.94 26.61 -8.06
C THR A 47 -14.47 25.16 -8.00
N PRO A 48 -14.76 24.43 -6.92
CA PRO A 48 -14.34 23.05 -6.81
C PRO A 48 -14.97 22.19 -7.89
N LEU A 49 -14.21 21.20 -8.37
CA LEU A 49 -14.73 20.20 -9.29
C LEU A 49 -15.50 19.15 -8.52
N VAL A 50 -16.66 18.75 -9.04
CA VAL A 50 -17.40 17.60 -8.53
C VAL A 50 -16.84 16.32 -9.14
N ALA A 51 -16.28 15.47 -8.28
CA ALA A 51 -15.79 14.14 -8.61
C ALA A 51 -16.84 13.07 -8.30
N SER A 52 -16.82 11.98 -9.08
CA SER A 52 -17.66 10.79 -8.84
C SER A 52 -16.95 9.69 -8.06
N ARG A 53 -15.70 9.96 -7.64
CA ARG A 53 -14.90 9.11 -6.77
C ARG A 53 -14.85 9.70 -5.36
N THR A 54 -14.65 8.82 -4.37
CA THR A 54 -14.47 9.25 -2.99
C THR A 54 -13.12 9.94 -2.79
N ASP A 55 -13.04 10.77 -1.77
CA ASP A 55 -11.84 11.41 -1.24
C ASP A 55 -10.73 10.37 -1.00
N ASN A 56 -11.02 9.27 -0.32
CA ASN A 56 -10.05 8.17 -0.13
C ASN A 56 -9.53 7.58 -1.45
N SER A 57 -10.41 7.42 -2.45
CA SER A 57 -10.01 6.90 -3.75
C SER A 57 -9.12 7.90 -4.50
N ILE A 58 -9.42 9.20 -4.40
CA ILE A 58 -8.64 10.27 -5.04
C ILE A 58 -7.29 10.40 -4.33
N LEU A 59 -7.29 10.45 -3.00
CA LEU A 59 -6.10 10.48 -2.16
C LEU A 59 -5.17 9.31 -2.49
N ALA A 60 -5.68 8.07 -2.49
CA ALA A 60 -4.90 6.88 -2.86
C ALA A 60 -4.27 6.93 -4.27
N ASN A 61 -4.82 7.73 -5.18
CA ASN A 61 -4.22 7.96 -6.50
C ASN A 61 -3.23 9.15 -6.49
N MET A 62 -3.36 10.09 -5.55
CA MET A 62 -2.44 11.22 -5.36
C MET A 62 -1.15 10.78 -4.64
N VAL A 63 -1.27 9.87 -3.67
CA VAL A 63 -0.11 9.30 -2.98
C VAL A 63 0.50 8.19 -3.84
N ALA A 64 1.83 8.20 -3.97
CA ALA A 64 2.50 6.94 -4.24
C ALA A 64 2.36 6.08 -2.98
N VAL A 65 2.09 4.78 -3.12
CA VAL A 65 2.98 3.88 -2.41
C VAL A 65 4.19 3.79 -3.34
N PRO A 66 5.38 4.30 -2.96
CA PRO A 66 6.59 4.17 -3.75
C PRO A 66 6.71 2.74 -4.26
N ARG A 67 7.16 2.56 -5.50
CA ARG A 67 7.28 1.22 -6.09
C ARG A 67 8.12 0.33 -5.19
N GLU A 68 9.14 0.91 -4.58
CA GLU A 68 10.03 0.32 -3.60
C GLU A 68 9.30 -0.12 -2.33
N GLU A 69 8.33 0.68 -1.84
CA GLU A 69 7.47 0.32 -0.70
C GLU A 69 6.46 -0.77 -1.07
N MET A 70 5.89 -0.73 -2.29
CA MET A 70 5.00 -1.79 -2.78
C MET A 70 5.74 -3.12 -2.98
N GLU A 71 6.94 -3.06 -3.56
CA GLU A 71 7.81 -4.22 -3.75
C GLU A 71 8.32 -4.75 -2.40
N ALA A 72 8.65 -3.87 -1.45
CA ALA A 72 9.00 -4.27 -0.09
C ALA A 72 7.82 -4.94 0.63
N ALA A 73 6.61 -4.37 0.56
CA ALA A 73 5.41 -4.98 1.14
C ALA A 73 5.10 -6.35 0.50
N ALA A 74 5.22 -6.46 -0.81
CA ALA A 74 5.04 -7.73 -1.52
C ALA A 74 6.10 -8.77 -1.12
N ALA A 75 7.37 -8.36 -0.98
CA ALA A 75 8.45 -9.22 -0.52
C ALA A 75 8.24 -9.68 0.92
N LEU A 76 7.81 -8.78 1.82
CA LEU A 76 7.51 -9.12 3.22
C LEU A 76 6.35 -10.10 3.34
N ASN A 77 5.29 -9.94 2.55
CA ASN A 77 4.18 -10.89 2.51
C ASN A 77 4.63 -12.27 2.03
N LEU A 78 5.45 -12.33 0.97
CA LEU A 78 6.04 -13.59 0.51
C LEU A 78 6.89 -14.25 1.61
N LEU A 79 7.65 -13.47 2.38
CA LEU A 79 8.44 -13.99 3.50
C LEU A 79 7.56 -14.55 4.64
N LYS A 80 6.42 -13.90 4.94
CA LYS A 80 5.42 -14.40 5.90
C LYS A 80 4.86 -15.75 5.45
N ASP A 81 4.44 -15.84 4.18
CA ASP A 81 3.91 -17.09 3.60
C ASP A 81 4.95 -18.23 3.66
N ILE A 82 6.20 -17.96 3.27
CA ILE A 82 7.30 -18.94 3.32
C ILE A 82 7.58 -19.38 4.76
N ARG A 83 7.57 -18.47 5.73
CA ARG A 83 7.77 -18.82 7.14
C ARG A 83 6.66 -19.75 7.63
N ASP A 84 5.41 -19.43 7.31
CA ASP A 84 4.27 -20.21 7.75
C ASP A 84 4.29 -21.62 7.14
N ASP A 85 4.72 -21.77 5.89
CA ASP A 85 5.00 -23.07 5.25
C ASP A 85 6.13 -23.83 5.95
N ILE A 86 7.23 -23.16 6.29
CA ILE A 86 8.37 -23.76 7.02
C ILE A 86 7.95 -24.27 8.40
N LEU A 87 7.05 -23.55 9.10
CA LEU A 87 6.53 -23.97 10.41
C LEU A 87 5.74 -25.29 10.35
N GLN A 88 5.19 -25.66 9.18
CA GLN A 88 4.54 -26.96 8.99
C GLN A 88 5.54 -28.13 8.87
N ILE A 89 6.82 -27.84 8.63
CA ILE A 89 7.84 -28.87 8.44
C ILE A 89 8.29 -29.43 9.80
N GLY A 90 7.94 -30.69 10.06
CA GLY A 90 8.33 -31.39 11.29
C GLY A 90 9.85 -31.63 11.43
N PRO A 91 10.33 -31.89 12.67
CA PRO A 91 11.76 -31.93 13.00
C PRO A 91 12.55 -33.04 12.28
N MET A 92 11.89 -34.14 11.89
CA MET A 92 12.53 -35.22 11.14
C MET A 92 12.88 -34.80 9.70
N LEU A 93 11.95 -34.12 9.01
CA LEU A 93 12.18 -33.64 7.65
C LEU A 93 13.24 -32.53 7.62
N ARG A 94 13.22 -31.62 8.60
CA ARG A 94 14.26 -30.59 8.75
C ARG A 94 15.66 -31.18 8.84
N LYS A 95 15.84 -32.21 9.67
CA LYS A 95 17.13 -32.93 9.80
C LYS A 95 17.54 -33.64 8.51
N SER A 96 16.59 -34.25 7.81
CA SER A 96 16.86 -34.94 6.54
C SER A 96 17.32 -33.97 5.46
N ILE A 97 16.59 -32.86 5.26
CA ILE A 97 16.90 -31.83 4.27
C ILE A 97 18.28 -31.21 4.52
N LYS A 98 18.61 -30.92 5.79
CA LYS A 98 19.94 -30.43 6.17
C LYS A 98 21.04 -31.42 5.83
N LYS A 99 20.81 -32.72 6.05
CA LYS A 99 21.82 -33.76 5.80
C LYS A 99 22.01 -34.05 4.30
N GLU A 100 20.93 -34.02 3.52
CA GLU A 100 20.94 -34.41 2.11
C GLU A 100 21.26 -33.27 1.16
N ALA A 101 20.88 -32.04 1.51
CA ALA A 101 21.00 -30.88 0.63
C ALA A 101 21.82 -29.72 1.23
N ASP A 102 22.43 -29.90 2.41
CA ASP A 102 23.12 -28.84 3.18
C ASP A 102 22.24 -27.57 3.38
N PHE A 103 20.92 -27.78 3.45
CA PHE A 103 19.94 -26.71 3.53
C PHE A 103 19.38 -26.59 4.94
N ASP A 104 19.84 -25.58 5.68
CA ASP A 104 19.49 -25.36 7.08
C ASP A 104 18.22 -24.50 7.22
N ILE A 105 17.08 -25.17 7.33
CA ILE A 105 15.75 -24.55 7.48
C ILE A 105 15.68 -23.69 8.75
N ASP A 106 16.26 -24.15 9.87
CA ASP A 106 16.21 -23.43 11.14
C ASP A 106 16.95 -22.09 11.06
N LYS A 107 18.07 -22.06 10.32
CA LYS A 107 18.83 -20.84 10.04
C LYS A 107 18.05 -19.86 9.15
N ILE A 108 17.27 -20.36 8.19
CA ILE A 108 16.48 -19.54 7.28
C ILE A 108 15.28 -18.94 8.02
N GLU A 109 14.54 -19.76 8.77
CA GLU A 109 13.43 -19.33 9.62
C GLU A 109 13.85 -18.17 10.54
N LYS A 110 14.98 -18.33 11.25
CA LYS A 110 15.51 -17.28 12.13
C LYS A 110 15.79 -15.96 11.40
N LYS A 111 16.34 -16.01 10.18
CA LYS A 111 16.61 -14.80 9.39
C LYS A 111 15.31 -14.14 8.93
N ILE A 112 14.31 -14.93 8.54
CA ILE A 112 13.00 -14.40 8.15
C ILE A 112 12.36 -13.70 9.35
N ASP A 113 12.38 -14.32 10.53
CA ASP A 113 11.86 -13.71 11.76
C ASP A 113 12.57 -12.41 12.13
N GLU A 114 13.90 -12.35 11.97
CA GLU A 114 14.66 -11.11 12.18
C GLU A 114 14.19 -10.00 11.23
N ILE A 115 14.00 -10.30 9.94
CA ILE A 115 13.53 -9.32 8.95
C ILE A 115 12.09 -8.86 9.25
N LEU A 116 11.19 -9.80 9.54
CA LEU A 116 9.78 -9.49 9.83
C LEU A 116 9.61 -8.72 11.15
N LYS A 117 10.47 -8.94 12.13
CA LYS A 117 10.41 -8.21 13.42
C LYS A 117 10.76 -6.71 13.27
N HIS A 118 11.63 -6.36 12.33
CA HIS A 118 11.99 -4.96 12.05
C HIS A 118 10.85 -4.16 11.39
N GLU A 119 9.87 -4.82 10.76
CA GLU A 119 8.65 -4.17 10.24
C GLU A 119 7.82 -3.56 11.38
N ILE A 120 7.65 -4.29 12.49
CA ILE A 120 6.79 -3.93 13.63
C ILE A 120 7.35 -2.71 14.41
N GLU A 121 8.66 -2.53 14.44
CA GLU A 121 9.31 -1.40 15.12
C GLU A 121 9.33 -0.10 14.27
N SER A 122 8.97 -0.20 12.98
CA SER A 122 9.00 0.93 12.03
C SER A 122 7.65 1.61 11.79
N GLU A 123 6.54 1.02 12.24
CA GLU A 123 5.23 1.67 12.27
C GLU A 123 5.17 2.66 13.47
N PRO A 124 4.93 3.97 13.26
CA PRO A 124 4.69 4.86 14.38
C PRO A 124 3.37 4.46 15.04
N ALA A 125 3.41 4.22 16.37
CA ALA A 125 2.21 4.12 17.18
C ALA A 125 1.38 5.39 16.99
N VAL A 126 0.19 5.21 16.40
CA VAL A 126 -0.81 6.26 16.17
C VAL A 126 -1.28 6.86 17.48
#